data_AF-A0A167X8E4-F1
#
_entry.id   AF-A0A167X8E4-F1
#
_cell.length_a   1.000
_cell.length_b   1.000
_cell.length_c   1.000
_cell.angle_alpha   90.00
_cell.angle_beta   90.00
_cell.angle_gamma   90.00
#
_symmetry.space_group_name_H-M   'P 1'
#
loop_
_entity.id
_entity.type
_entity.pdbx_description
1 polymer ?
#
loop_
_entity_poly.entity_id
_entity_poly.type
_entity_poly.pdbx_seq_one_letter_code
_entity_poly.pdbx_strand_id
1 'polypeptide(L)'
;SIYGVSTGFGGSADTRTSDNLALGNALLQHLHIGVLPSSATTALPALPLLDPLASSSMPESWVRGAILIRMNSLIRGHSGVRWELIEKMGELLKASVIPLVPLRGSISASGDLSPLSYIAGTLVANPSIRCFSGPASFGPRSILPSTVALAQAGIESLPLKSKEHLGILNG
;
A
#
# COMPACT_ATOMS: atom_id res chain seq x y z
N SER A 1 6.07 10.57 25.24
CA SER A 1 6.31 9.35 24.44
C SER A 1 5.03 8.99 23.73
N ILE A 2 5.06 8.74 22.42
CA ILE A 2 3.89 8.43 21.59
C ILE A 2 4.12 7.09 20.89
N TYR A 3 3.16 6.16 21.02
CA TYR A 3 3.24 4.82 20.42
C TYR A 3 3.44 4.89 18.91
N GLY A 4 4.43 4.14 18.41
CA GLY A 4 4.73 4.05 16.97
C GLY A 4 5.20 5.35 16.33
N VAL A 5 5.60 6.33 17.15
CA VAL A 5 6.23 7.58 16.73
C VAL A 5 7.59 7.73 17.41
N SER A 6 7.60 7.68 18.74
CA SER A 6 8.83 7.73 19.56
C SER A 6 9.11 6.40 20.27
N THR A 7 8.32 5.36 19.96
CA THR A 7 8.44 4.01 20.51
C THR A 7 8.42 2.97 19.41
N GLY A 8 8.93 1.77 19.68
CA GLY A 8 8.71 0.61 18.81
C GLY A 8 7.24 0.20 18.69
N PHE A 9 7.01 -0.88 17.93
CA PHE A 9 5.69 -1.42 17.61
C PHE A 9 5.45 -2.78 18.28
N GLY A 10 4.18 -3.11 18.55
CA GLY A 10 3.79 -4.42 19.10
C GLY A 10 4.56 -4.78 20.37
N GLY A 11 5.12 -6.00 20.41
CA GLY A 11 5.90 -6.49 21.57
C GLY A 11 7.19 -5.70 21.84
N SER A 12 7.61 -4.81 20.94
CA SER A 12 8.77 -3.91 21.13
C SER A 12 8.37 -2.49 21.52
N ALA A 13 7.13 -2.27 21.99
CA ALA A 13 6.61 -0.95 22.37
C ALA A 13 7.38 -0.28 23.53
N ASP A 14 8.26 -0.99 24.25
CA ASP A 14 9.12 -0.43 25.29
C ASP A 14 10.42 0.19 24.77
N THR A 15 10.79 -0.09 23.51
CA THR A 15 11.95 0.54 22.88
C THR A 15 11.65 1.99 22.54
N ARG A 16 12.69 2.84 22.50
CA ARG A 16 12.58 4.29 22.25
C ARG A 16 13.58 4.71 21.19
N THR A 17 13.21 5.70 20.39
CA THR A 17 14.08 6.34 19.40
C THR A 17 13.67 7.81 19.22
N SER A 18 14.64 8.66 18.89
CA SER A 18 14.40 10.03 18.44
C SER A 18 14.34 10.15 16.91
N ASP A 19 14.76 9.12 16.18
CA ASP A 19 14.66 9.07 14.72
C ASP A 19 13.31 8.47 14.29
N ASN A 20 12.29 9.33 14.29
CA ASN A 20 10.93 8.93 14.01
C ASN A 20 10.72 8.53 12.53
N LEU A 21 11.55 9.04 11.62
CA LEU A 21 11.43 8.72 10.19
C LEU A 21 12.07 7.37 9.87
N ALA A 22 13.26 7.09 10.40
CA ALA A 22 13.87 5.77 10.25
C ALA A 22 12.99 4.67 10.84
N LEU A 23 12.36 4.93 12.00
CA LEU A 23 11.40 4.02 12.61
C LEU A 23 10.21 3.70 11.68
N GLY A 24 9.61 4.73 11.07
CA GLY A 24 8.51 4.56 10.13
C GLY A 24 8.93 3.80 8.86
N ASN A 25 10.12 4.07 8.32
CA ASN A 25 10.65 3.36 7.16
C ASN A 25 10.91 1.88 7.49
N ALA A 26 11.47 1.60 8.66
CA ALA A 26 11.66 0.24 9.15
C ALA A 26 10.33 -0.51 9.29
N LEU A 27 9.26 0.16 9.75
CA LEU A 27 7.92 -0.43 9.81
C LEU A 27 7.44 -0.89 8.42
N LEU A 28 7.57 -0.03 7.40
CA LEU A 28 7.16 -0.40 6.04
C LEU A 28 7.98 -1.57 5.49
N GLN A 29 9.31 -1.51 5.65
CA GLN A 29 10.19 -2.61 5.24
C GLN A 29 9.82 -3.94 5.91
N HIS A 30 9.45 -3.90 7.20
CA HIS A 30 9.07 -5.08 7.95
C HIS A 30 7.67 -5.61 7.60
N LEU A 31 6.81 -4.81 6.98
CA LEU A 31 5.46 -5.20 6.57
C LEU A 31 5.36 -5.60 5.10
N HIS A 32 6.40 -5.35 4.29
CA HIS A 32 6.52 -5.84 2.91
C HIS A 32 6.95 -7.31 2.85
N ILE A 33 6.19 -8.18 3.52
CA ILE A 33 6.52 -9.60 3.74
C ILE A 33 5.70 -10.59 2.93
N GLY A 34 4.70 -10.12 2.18
CA GLY A 34 3.80 -11.01 1.48
C GLY A 34 4.41 -11.64 0.23
N VAL A 35 3.91 -12.82 -0.12
CA VAL A 35 4.41 -13.63 -1.23
C VAL A 35 3.57 -13.36 -2.47
N LEU A 36 4.21 -12.91 -3.55
CA LEU A 36 3.61 -12.63 -4.85
C LEU A 36 4.28 -13.47 -5.95
N PRO A 37 3.63 -13.72 -7.09
CA PRO A 37 4.22 -14.50 -8.18
C PRO A 37 5.39 -13.77 -8.82
N SER A 38 6.42 -14.52 -9.20
CA SER A 38 7.63 -14.03 -9.84
C SER A 38 7.45 -13.66 -11.32
N SER A 39 6.48 -14.27 -12.02
CA SER A 39 6.17 -14.01 -13.43
C SER A 39 4.76 -13.43 -13.56
N ALA A 40 4.68 -12.12 -13.74
CA ALA A 40 3.43 -11.39 -13.97
C ALA A 40 3.50 -10.54 -15.25
N THR A 41 4.36 -10.93 -16.20
CA THR A 41 4.69 -10.15 -17.40
C THR A 41 3.81 -10.49 -18.61
N THR A 42 3.05 -11.58 -18.56
CA THR A 42 2.21 -12.02 -19.68
C THR A 42 0.77 -11.57 -19.45
N ALA A 43 0.20 -10.81 -20.40
CA ALA A 43 -1.21 -10.44 -20.38
C ALA A 43 -2.07 -11.72 -20.36
N LEU A 44 -2.91 -11.88 -19.34
CA LEU A 44 -3.74 -13.07 -19.18
C LEU A 44 -5.02 -12.95 -20.02
N PRO A 45 -5.33 -13.94 -20.88
CA PRO A 45 -6.63 -14.01 -21.55
C PRO A 45 -7.69 -14.31 -20.48
N ALA A 46 -8.83 -13.63 -20.56
CA ALA A 46 -9.75 -13.43 -19.45
C ALA A 46 -10.32 -14.71 -18.79
N LEU A 47 -10.63 -14.53 -17.50
CA LEU A 47 -11.25 -15.42 -16.49
C LEU A 47 -10.39 -16.58 -15.97
N PRO A 48 -9.74 -16.41 -14.81
CA PRO A 48 -8.78 -17.37 -14.34
C PRO A 48 -9.22 -17.94 -12.98
N LEU A 49 -10.09 -18.96 -13.02
CA LEU A 49 -10.23 -19.90 -11.90
C LEU A 49 -8.89 -20.59 -11.56
N LEU A 50 -7.92 -20.50 -12.48
CA LEU A 50 -6.55 -21.02 -12.41
C LEU A 50 -5.48 -19.91 -12.47
N ASP A 51 -5.80 -18.65 -12.18
CA ASP A 51 -4.78 -17.58 -12.19
C ASP A 51 -3.73 -17.83 -11.12
N PRO A 52 -2.45 -17.92 -11.46
CA PRO A 52 -1.40 -17.88 -10.45
C PRO A 52 -1.48 -16.59 -9.61
N LEU A 53 -1.91 -15.46 -10.19
CA LEU A 53 -2.07 -14.21 -9.46
C LEU A 53 -3.23 -14.26 -8.46
N ALA A 54 -4.38 -14.81 -8.82
CA ALA A 54 -5.53 -14.90 -7.92
C ALA A 54 -5.29 -15.83 -6.71
N SER A 55 -4.32 -16.74 -6.80
CA SER A 55 -3.94 -17.62 -5.68
C SER A 55 -3.14 -16.90 -4.57
N SER A 56 -2.50 -15.78 -4.91
CA SER A 56 -1.46 -15.15 -4.09
C SER A 56 -1.57 -13.63 -3.98
N SER A 57 -2.39 -12.98 -4.82
CA SER A 57 -2.69 -11.55 -4.81
C SER A 57 -4.20 -11.32 -4.63
N MET A 58 -4.55 -10.26 -3.90
CA MET A 58 -5.91 -9.76 -3.80
C MET A 58 -6.40 -9.30 -5.18
N PRO A 59 -7.71 -9.48 -5.49
CA PRO A 59 -8.33 -8.85 -6.64
C PRO A 59 -8.19 -7.33 -6.58
N GLU A 60 -7.98 -6.69 -7.74
CA GLU A 60 -7.81 -5.25 -7.81
C GLU A 60 -9.00 -4.48 -7.21
N SER A 61 -10.22 -4.97 -7.43
CA SER A 61 -11.45 -4.39 -6.88
C SER A 61 -11.43 -4.33 -5.35
N TRP A 62 -10.86 -5.33 -4.68
CA TRP A 62 -10.72 -5.36 -3.22
C TRP A 62 -9.73 -4.30 -2.76
N VAL A 63 -8.58 -4.18 -3.45
CA VAL A 63 -7.56 -3.18 -3.13
C VAL A 63 -8.10 -1.76 -3.33
N ARG A 64 -8.85 -1.52 -4.41
CA ARG A 64 -9.55 -0.23 -4.64
C ARG A 64 -10.52 0.09 -3.51
N GLY A 65 -11.31 -0.90 -3.08
CA GLY A 65 -12.21 -0.78 -1.94
C GLY A 65 -11.45 -0.46 -0.64
N ALA A 66 -10.34 -1.15 -0.39
CA ALA A 66 -9.49 -0.91 0.78
C ALA A 66 -8.92 0.52 0.79
N ILE A 67 -8.43 1.02 -0.35
CA ILE A 67 -7.96 2.41 -0.47
C ILE A 67 -9.10 3.39 -0.13
N LEU A 68 -10.29 3.19 -0.72
CA LEU A 68 -11.45 4.08 -0.50
C LEU A 68 -11.92 4.07 0.96
N ILE A 69 -12.07 2.88 1.55
CA ILE A 69 -12.46 2.73 2.97
C ILE A 69 -11.41 3.37 3.86
N ARG A 70 -10.12 3.21 3.54
CA ARG A 70 -9.04 3.80 4.31
C ARG A 70 -9.07 5.32 4.22
N MET A 71 -9.25 5.90 3.03
CA MET A 71 -9.44 7.35 2.86
C MET A 71 -10.59 7.84 3.76
N ASN A 72 -11.74 7.17 3.73
CA ASN A 72 -12.90 7.52 4.57
C ASN A 72 -12.60 7.46 6.08
N SER A 73 -11.75 6.53 6.52
CA SER A 73 -11.29 6.48 7.91
C SER A 73 -10.37 7.65 8.25
N LEU A 74 -9.42 7.98 7.36
CA LEU A 74 -8.42 9.03 7.57
C LEU A 74 -9.01 10.44 7.60
N ILE A 75 -10.04 10.74 6.79
CA ILE A 75 -10.67 12.07 6.74
C ILE A 75 -11.33 12.48 8.06
N ARG A 76 -11.57 11.55 8.99
CA ARG A 76 -12.09 11.85 10.33
C ARG A 76 -11.08 12.62 11.20
N GLY A 77 -9.81 12.70 10.80
CA GLY A 77 -8.81 13.52 11.48
C GLY A 77 -8.20 12.92 12.74
N HIS A 78 -8.42 11.62 13.03
CA HIS A 78 -7.89 10.96 14.23
C HIS A 78 -6.56 10.20 14.00
N SER A 79 -6.07 10.11 12.77
CA SER A 79 -4.90 9.28 12.42
C SER A 79 -3.57 10.03 12.38
N GLY A 80 -3.59 11.36 12.41
CA GLY A 80 -2.37 12.19 12.34
C GLY A 80 -1.66 12.09 10.99
N VAL A 81 -2.41 12.04 9.89
CA VAL A 81 -1.89 12.05 8.52
C VAL A 81 -2.20 13.39 7.84
N ARG A 82 -1.38 13.79 6.89
CA ARG A 82 -1.62 14.96 6.05
C ARG A 82 -2.80 14.77 5.10
N TRP A 83 -3.44 15.87 4.72
CA TRP A 83 -4.49 15.86 3.70
C TRP A 83 -3.94 15.39 2.34
N GLU A 84 -2.72 15.82 2.02
CA GLU A 84 -1.99 15.46 0.80
C GLU A 84 -1.84 13.94 0.65
N LEU A 85 -1.75 13.18 1.76
CA LEU A 85 -1.73 11.72 1.72
C LEU A 85 -3.05 11.14 1.23
N ILE A 86 -4.16 11.69 1.69
CA ILE A 86 -5.51 11.28 1.30
C ILE A 86 -5.76 11.65 -0.18
N GLU A 87 -5.31 12.84 -0.60
CA GLU A 87 -5.38 13.27 -2.00
C GLU A 87 -4.60 12.32 -2.92
N LYS A 88 -3.37 11.95 -2.54
CA LYS A 88 -2.56 11.01 -3.33
C LYS A 88 -3.17 9.61 -3.39
N MET A 89 -3.81 9.13 -2.33
CA MET A 89 -4.61 7.89 -2.40
C MET A 89 -5.76 8.02 -3.42
N GLY A 90 -6.42 9.19 -3.47
CA GLY A 90 -7.44 9.49 -4.47
C GLY A 90 -6.89 9.55 -5.90
N GLU A 91 -5.67 10.05 -6.10
CA GLU A 91 -5.00 10.03 -7.40
C GLU A 91 -4.73 8.62 -7.90
N LEU A 92 -4.28 7.70 -7.04
CA LEU A 92 -4.12 6.28 -7.40
C LEU A 92 -5.43 5.68 -7.93
N LEU A 93 -6.56 5.97 -7.27
CA LEU A 93 -7.88 5.48 -7.68
C LEU A 93 -8.33 6.08 -9.02
N LYS A 94 -8.13 7.39 -9.20
CA LYS A 94 -8.48 8.12 -10.45
C LYS A 94 -7.66 7.61 -11.64
N ALA A 95 -6.36 7.42 -11.45
CA ALA A 95 -5.45 6.94 -12.48
C ALA A 95 -5.48 5.41 -12.67
N SER A 96 -6.20 4.68 -11.82
CA SER A 96 -6.21 3.21 -11.80
C SER A 96 -4.80 2.61 -11.69
N VAL A 97 -3.97 3.23 -10.85
CA VAL A 97 -2.66 2.70 -10.42
C VAL A 97 -2.86 2.00 -9.09
N ILE A 98 -3.05 0.68 -9.11
CA ILE A 98 -3.46 -0.09 -7.94
C ILE A 98 -2.36 -1.08 -7.54
N PRO A 99 -1.88 -1.08 -6.28
CA PRO A 99 -0.85 -2.03 -5.86
C PRO A 99 -1.28 -3.48 -6.04
N LEU A 100 -0.33 -4.32 -6.41
CA LEU A 100 -0.43 -5.77 -6.34
C LEU A 100 -0.25 -6.18 -4.87
N VAL A 101 -1.36 -6.39 -4.18
CA VAL A 101 -1.37 -6.67 -2.73
C VAL A 101 -1.46 -8.18 -2.49
N PRO A 102 -0.59 -8.79 -1.67
CA PRO A 102 -0.65 -10.21 -1.35
C PRO A 102 -2.00 -10.61 -0.73
N LEU A 103 -2.52 -11.77 -1.15
CA LEU A 103 -3.81 -12.30 -0.67
C LEU A 103 -3.78 -12.69 0.82
N ARG A 104 -2.62 -13.12 1.32
CA ARG A 104 -2.41 -13.59 2.70
C ARG A 104 -1.36 -12.75 3.41
N GLY A 105 -1.41 -12.74 4.74
CA GLY A 105 -0.44 -12.03 5.59
C GLY A 105 -1.06 -11.07 6.60
N SER A 106 -2.39 -10.96 6.64
CA SER A 106 -3.11 -10.24 7.70
C SER A 106 -3.88 -11.22 8.59
N ILE A 107 -3.96 -10.90 9.88
CA ILE A 107 -4.89 -11.50 10.85
C ILE A 107 -5.94 -10.49 11.34
N SER A 108 -5.92 -9.26 10.79
CA SER A 108 -6.85 -8.16 11.08
C SER A 108 -7.01 -7.77 12.56
N ALA A 109 -5.98 -8.02 13.39
CA ALA A 109 -6.02 -7.73 14.83
C ALA A 109 -5.78 -6.24 15.19
N SER A 110 -4.93 -5.54 14.42
CA SER A 110 -4.63 -4.11 14.58
C SER A 110 -4.69 -3.40 13.22
N GLY A 111 -5.68 -3.82 12.43
CA GLY A 111 -5.79 -3.50 11.01
C GLY A 111 -4.99 -4.40 10.09
N ASP A 112 -5.22 -4.21 8.79
CA ASP A 112 -4.57 -4.98 7.73
C ASP A 112 -3.17 -4.42 7.42
N LEU A 113 -2.29 -4.42 8.44
CA LEU A 113 -0.98 -3.78 8.41
C LEU A 113 -0.15 -4.17 7.18
N SER A 114 0.00 -5.48 6.91
CA SER A 114 0.75 -5.96 5.74
C SER A 114 0.08 -5.51 4.44
N PRO A 115 -1.20 -5.81 4.14
CA PRO A 115 -1.86 -5.32 2.93
C PRO A 115 -1.79 -3.81 2.71
N LEU A 116 -2.08 -3.00 3.74
CA LEU A 116 -2.05 -1.54 3.66
C LEU A 116 -0.63 -0.99 3.46
N SER A 117 0.41 -1.75 3.82
CA SER A 117 1.79 -1.36 3.57
C SER A 117 2.17 -1.34 2.10
N TYR A 118 1.49 -2.12 1.25
CA TYR A 118 1.70 -2.10 -0.20
C TYR A 118 1.10 -0.83 -0.83
N ILE A 119 0.02 -0.29 -0.25
CA ILE A 119 -0.52 1.02 -0.63
C ILE A 119 0.45 2.12 -0.23
N ALA A 120 0.92 2.11 1.02
CA ALA A 120 1.93 3.05 1.50
C ALA A 120 3.22 2.99 0.66
N GLY A 121 3.68 1.78 0.36
CA GLY A 121 4.83 1.51 -0.49
C GLY A 121 4.66 2.04 -1.91
N THR A 122 3.45 1.97 -2.46
CA THR A 122 3.13 2.59 -3.76
C THR A 122 3.25 4.11 -3.67
N LEU A 123 2.64 4.75 -2.67
CA LEU A 123 2.66 6.21 -2.51
C LEU A 123 4.09 6.78 -2.41
N VAL A 124 5.02 6.05 -1.77
CA VAL A 124 6.43 6.45 -1.68
C VAL A 124 7.29 6.03 -2.88
N ALA A 125 6.67 5.44 -3.92
CA ALA A 125 7.36 4.88 -5.08
C ALA A 125 8.43 3.83 -4.73
N ASN A 126 8.12 2.89 -3.85
CA ASN A 126 9.03 1.80 -3.50
C ASN A 126 9.24 0.86 -4.71
N PRO A 127 10.49 0.68 -5.21
CA PRO A 127 10.77 -0.07 -6.42
C PRO A 127 10.44 -1.57 -6.33
N SER A 128 10.36 -2.12 -5.12
CA SER A 128 9.99 -3.53 -4.89
C SER A 128 8.48 -3.77 -4.96
N ILE A 129 7.66 -2.70 -4.93
CA ILE A 129 6.21 -2.78 -5.04
C ILE A 129 5.81 -2.75 -6.51
N ARG A 130 4.91 -3.65 -6.90
CA ARG A 130 4.32 -3.70 -8.24
C ARG A 130 2.87 -3.19 -8.19
N CYS A 131 2.40 -2.62 -9.29
CA CYS A 131 1.06 -2.08 -9.43
C CYS A 131 0.44 -2.54 -10.75
N PHE A 132 -0.86 -2.82 -10.72
CA PHE A 132 -1.69 -2.81 -11.92
C PHE A 132 -1.79 -1.38 -12.45
N SER A 133 -1.49 -1.19 -13.73
CA SER A 133 -1.60 0.06 -14.47
C SER A 133 -2.28 -0.21 -15.82
N GLY A 134 -2.91 0.80 -16.41
CA GLY A 134 -3.66 0.68 -17.66
C GLY A 134 -4.98 1.46 -17.63
N PRO A 135 -5.77 1.38 -18.70
CA PRO A 135 -7.03 2.10 -18.80
C PRO A 135 -7.99 1.73 -17.66
N ALA A 136 -8.72 2.73 -17.14
CA ALA A 136 -9.71 2.57 -16.08
C ALA A 136 -10.97 1.81 -16.54
N SER A 137 -11.21 1.73 -17.86
CA SER A 137 -12.30 1.00 -18.50
C SER A 137 -11.88 -0.43 -18.89
N PHE A 138 -12.79 -1.21 -19.48
CA PHE A 138 -12.45 -2.51 -20.04
C PHE A 138 -11.26 -2.40 -20.99
N GLY A 139 -10.14 -3.01 -20.61
CA GLY A 139 -8.89 -2.97 -21.35
C GLY A 139 -7.80 -3.77 -20.65
N PRO A 140 -6.71 -4.08 -21.35
CA PRO A 140 -5.61 -4.85 -20.77
C PRO A 140 -4.96 -4.06 -19.63
N ARG A 141 -4.69 -4.75 -18.52
CA ARG A 141 -3.90 -4.21 -17.40
C ARG A 141 -2.50 -4.79 -17.45
N SER A 142 -1.52 -3.97 -17.13
CA SER A 142 -0.11 -4.35 -17.04
C SER A 142 0.36 -4.25 -15.59
N ILE A 143 1.25 -5.15 -15.17
CA ILE A 143 1.84 -5.12 -13.84
C ILE A 143 3.25 -4.54 -13.95
N LEU A 144 3.44 -3.34 -13.41
CA LEU A 144 4.67 -2.56 -13.51
C LEU A 144 5.23 -2.24 -12.11
N PRO A 145 6.53 -1.95 -11.95
CA PRO A 145 7.06 -1.36 -10.72
C PRO A 145 6.31 -0.06 -10.38
N SER A 146 6.12 0.21 -9.09
CA SER A 146 5.37 1.39 -8.63
C SER A 146 5.97 2.70 -9.16
N THR A 147 7.29 2.79 -9.21
CA THR A 147 8.03 3.93 -9.78
C THR A 147 7.64 4.22 -11.22
N VAL A 148 7.50 3.18 -12.04
CA VAL A 148 7.12 3.28 -13.46
C VAL A 148 5.64 3.61 -13.59
N ALA A 149 4.77 2.93 -12.83
CA ALA A 149 3.34 3.13 -12.90
C ALA A 149 2.93 4.57 -12.50
N LEU A 150 3.54 5.11 -11.44
CA LEU A 150 3.36 6.48 -11.01
C LEU A 150 3.85 7.49 -12.05
N ALA A 151 5.06 7.28 -12.58
CA ALA A 151 5.62 8.15 -13.62
C ALA A 151 4.74 8.19 -14.89
N GLN A 152 4.24 7.03 -15.34
CA GLN A 152 3.33 6.94 -16.48
C GLN A 152 1.98 7.64 -16.24
N ALA A 153 1.52 7.64 -14.98
CA ALA A 153 0.28 8.30 -14.58
C ALA A 153 0.45 9.80 -14.25
N GLY A 154 1.69 10.34 -14.29
CA GLY A 154 1.98 11.71 -13.88
C GLY A 154 1.77 11.97 -12.38
N ILE A 155 1.88 10.93 -11.54
CA ILE A 155 1.70 11.02 -10.09
C ILE A 155 3.08 11.12 -9.43
N GLU A 156 3.31 12.22 -8.70
CA GLU A 156 4.51 12.37 -7.88
C GLU A 156 4.46 11.49 -6.64
N SER A 157 5.61 10.94 -6.23
CA SER A 157 5.72 10.20 -4.98
C SER A 157 5.57 11.11 -3.77
N LEU A 158 5.04 10.55 -2.69
CA LEU A 158 4.81 11.27 -1.43
C LEU A 158 5.66 10.66 -0.31
N PRO A 159 6.82 11.27 0.03
CA PRO A 159 7.57 10.89 1.22
C PRO A 159 6.70 11.04 2.47
N LEU A 160 6.60 9.97 3.27
CA LEU A 160 5.82 9.95 4.50
C LEU A 160 6.57 10.68 5.63
N LYS A 161 5.81 11.43 6.43
CA LYS A 161 6.27 12.09 7.64
C LYS A 161 6.05 11.23 8.86
N SER A 162 6.58 11.69 10.00
CA SER A 162 6.35 11.06 11.30
C SER A 162 4.86 10.77 11.52
N LYS A 163 4.56 9.63 12.16
CA LYS A 163 3.22 9.06 12.37
C LYS A 163 2.49 8.59 11.11
N GLU A 164 2.80 9.09 9.91
CA GLU A 164 2.06 8.74 8.70
C GLU A 164 2.23 7.28 8.28
N HIS A 165 3.42 6.70 8.50
CA HIS A 165 3.66 5.28 8.26
C HIS A 165 2.64 4.42 9.02
N LEU A 166 2.57 4.54 10.35
CA LEU A 166 1.56 3.82 11.13
C LEU A 166 0.14 4.33 10.84
N GLY A 167 0.00 5.62 10.57
CA GLY A 167 -1.24 6.32 10.31
C GLY A 167 -1.98 5.78 9.09
N ILE A 168 -1.30 5.35 8.03
CA ILE A 168 -1.96 4.72 6.87
C ILE A 168 -2.24 3.22 7.12
N LEU A 169 -1.39 2.53 7.88
CA LEU A 169 -1.43 1.08 8.10
C LEU A 169 -2.47 0.62 9.12
N ASN A 170 -2.67 1.38 10.20
CA ASN A 170 -3.47 0.95 11.35
C ASN A 170 -4.94 1.33 11.15
N GLY A 171 -5.72 0.43 10.55
CA GLY A 171 -7.08 0.70 10.08
C GLY A 171 -8.13 -0.32 10.43
#